data_AF-A0A3B9YZD5-F1
#
_entry.id   AF-A0A3B9YZD5-F1
#
_cell.length_a   1.000
_cell.length_b   1.000
_cell.length_c   1.000
_cell.angle_alpha   90.00
_cell.angle_beta   90.00
_cell.angle_gamma   90.00
#
_symmetry.space_group_name_H-M   'P 1'
#
loop_
_entity.id
_entity.type
_entity.pdbx_description
1 polymer ?
#
loop_
_entity_poly.entity_id
_entity_poly.type
_entity_poly.pdbx_seq_one_letter_code
_entity_poly.pdbx_strand_id
1 'polypeptide(L)'
;MSARDADLDVRDDLVVYPRVVPVIAAAPLTRQVLGDRVRRQSLFADPSRLAGVREYIPGDSLRRVHWGASARSGTLQVRRDEPTGGRRLWVIVDVETAPEDRWWAAGDTDAQETVVMVAASLATWAMNAGVAVGISANGRSAGSSGDMSIPCGTHPRHQTRILDGLARLRPWPSRLLREAMVLASPLWPTDATVILVTCMPSEAKREALARACCRGQSAFIVNCAVGVPKPNSRREMLETEPEPGPITPPAAQFSSIRSVRAWNLDQPEVSWDVRDCVRID
;
A
#
# COMPACT_ATOMS: atom_id res chain seq x y z
N MET A 1 51.47 -22.68 -16.16
CA MET A 1 51.40 -21.21 -16.00
C MET A 1 49.94 -20.78 -15.95
N SER A 2 49.49 -20.44 -14.74
CA SER A 2 48.38 -19.56 -14.35
C SER A 2 46.98 -19.76 -14.96
N ALA A 3 46.12 -20.47 -14.21
CA ALA A 3 44.68 -20.20 -14.25
C ALA A 3 44.45 -18.77 -13.73
N ARG A 4 43.78 -17.92 -14.53
CA ARG A 4 43.30 -16.62 -14.06
C ARG A 4 42.06 -16.88 -13.21
N ASP A 5 42.15 -16.62 -11.91
CA ASP A 5 40.97 -16.44 -11.07
C ASP A 5 40.18 -15.27 -11.64
N ALA A 6 39.03 -15.59 -12.25
CA ALA A 6 38.05 -14.59 -12.59
C ALA A 6 37.32 -14.25 -11.29
N ASP A 7 37.76 -13.18 -10.65
CA ASP A 7 37.13 -12.59 -9.48
C ASP A 7 35.74 -12.11 -9.91
N LEU A 8 34.75 -13.00 -9.80
CA LEU A 8 33.35 -12.66 -10.01
C LEU A 8 32.95 -11.84 -8.78
N ASP A 9 32.80 -10.53 -8.96
CA ASP A 9 32.22 -9.59 -8.00
C ASP A 9 30.78 -10.05 -7.69
N VAL A 10 30.64 -11.03 -6.79
CA VAL A 10 29.35 -11.51 -6.30
C VAL A 10 28.80 -10.40 -5.41
N ARG A 11 27.97 -9.55 -6.01
CA ARG A 11 27.21 -8.56 -5.27
C ARG A 11 26.06 -9.26 -4.57
N ASP A 12 26.15 -9.35 -3.25
CA ASP A 12 25.05 -9.79 -2.42
C ASP A 12 23.98 -8.69 -2.34
N ASP A 13 22.77 -8.98 -2.80
CA ASP A 13 21.63 -8.06 -2.71
C ASP A 13 20.91 -8.23 -1.36
N LEU A 14 20.97 -7.20 -0.50
CA LEU A 14 20.19 -7.13 0.74
C LEU A 14 18.86 -6.39 0.51
N VAL A 15 17.74 -7.07 0.67
CA VAL A 15 16.39 -6.47 0.59
C VAL A 15 15.89 -6.13 1.99
N VAL A 16 15.62 -4.84 2.25
CA VAL A 16 15.07 -4.35 3.52
C VAL A 16 13.58 -4.09 3.35
N TYR A 17 12.75 -4.81 4.12
CA TYR A 17 11.30 -4.60 4.09
C TYR A 17 10.89 -3.31 4.80
N PRO A 18 9.85 -2.62 4.29
CA PRO A 18 9.35 -1.42 4.94
C PRO A 18 8.79 -1.78 6.32
N ARG A 19 9.01 -0.88 7.28
CA ARG A 19 8.43 -1.01 8.62
C ARG A 19 6.90 -1.04 8.48
N VAL A 20 6.26 -1.99 9.15
CA VAL A 20 4.81 -2.04 9.27
C VAL A 20 4.45 -1.56 10.67
N VAL A 21 3.55 -0.58 10.74
CA VAL A 21 3.11 0.07 11.96
C VAL A 21 1.60 -0.11 12.13
N PRO A 22 1.09 -0.18 13.38
CA PRO A 22 -0.35 -0.30 13.60
C PRO A 22 -1.12 0.85 12.97
N VAL A 23 -2.24 0.52 12.32
CA VAL A 23 -3.11 1.47 11.62
C VAL A 23 -4.39 1.64 12.43
N ILE A 24 -4.63 2.85 12.93
CA ILE A 24 -5.93 3.26 13.47
C ILE A 24 -6.63 4.06 12.39
N ALA A 25 -7.41 3.37 11.56
CA ALA A 25 -8.14 3.98 10.45
C ALA A 25 -9.41 4.70 10.94
N ALA A 26 -9.74 5.84 10.32
CA ALA A 26 -10.98 6.55 10.56
C ALA A 26 -12.21 5.64 10.36
N ALA A 27 -13.31 5.94 11.05
CA ALA A 27 -14.55 5.17 10.89
C ALA A 27 -15.07 5.12 9.43
N PRO A 28 -15.07 6.22 8.63
CA PRO A 28 -15.45 6.15 7.22
C PRO A 28 -14.58 5.22 6.38
N LEU A 29 -13.25 5.29 6.57
CA LEU A 29 -12.30 4.44 5.84
C LEU A 29 -12.48 2.98 6.23
N THR A 30 -12.60 2.72 7.54
CA THR A 30 -12.87 1.38 8.08
C THR A 30 -14.15 0.80 7.51
N ARG A 31 -15.24 1.59 7.47
CA ARG A 31 -16.52 1.15 6.90
C ARG A 31 -16.42 0.87 5.41
N GLN A 32 -15.70 1.70 4.65
CA GLN A 32 -15.56 1.47 3.21
C GLN A 32 -14.65 0.28 2.88
N VAL A 33 -13.56 0.10 3.61
CA VAL A 33 -12.60 -1.00 3.34
C VAL A 33 -13.08 -2.32 3.91
N LEU A 34 -13.60 -2.33 5.14
CA LEU A 34 -14.04 -3.56 5.81
C LEU A 34 -15.51 -3.89 5.54
N GLY A 35 -16.35 -2.89 5.22
CA GLY A 35 -17.80 -3.03 5.19
C GLY A 35 -18.41 -3.08 6.59
N ASP A 36 -19.73 -3.30 6.69
CA ASP A 36 -20.42 -3.55 7.97
C ASP A 36 -20.05 -4.94 8.59
N ARG A 37 -18.90 -5.52 8.19
CA ARG A 37 -18.39 -6.86 8.55
C ARG A 37 -18.05 -7.07 10.02
N VAL A 38 -18.33 -6.13 10.91
CA VAL A 38 -18.46 -6.46 12.33
C VAL A 38 -19.62 -7.44 12.56
N ARG A 39 -20.56 -7.60 11.61
CA ARG A 39 -21.53 -8.69 11.66
C ARG A 39 -21.62 -9.45 10.34
N ARG A 40 -21.53 -10.78 10.44
CA ARG A 40 -21.76 -11.80 9.40
C ARG A 40 -20.56 -12.05 8.49
N GLN A 41 -19.67 -12.91 9.00
CA GLN A 41 -18.93 -13.85 8.17
C GLN A 41 -19.91 -14.44 7.13
N SER A 42 -19.61 -14.20 5.85
CA SER A 42 -20.49 -14.52 4.73
C SER A 42 -20.90 -15.99 4.77
N LEU A 43 -22.20 -16.25 4.92
CA LEU A 43 -22.82 -17.57 4.84
C LEU A 43 -22.84 -18.12 3.40
N PHE A 44 -22.33 -17.36 2.42
CA PHE A 44 -22.25 -17.79 1.02
C PHE A 44 -20.82 -17.57 0.49
N ALA A 45 -20.10 -18.66 0.34
CA ALA A 45 -18.88 -18.71 -0.48
C ALA A 45 -19.28 -19.09 -1.91
N ASP A 46 -18.66 -18.46 -2.93
CA ASP A 46 -19.02 -18.71 -4.32
C ASP A 46 -18.44 -20.05 -4.80
N PRO A 47 -19.30 -20.97 -5.27
CA PRO A 47 -18.84 -22.26 -5.75
C PRO A 47 -18.00 -22.22 -7.04
N SER A 48 -17.74 -21.06 -7.64
CA SER A 48 -16.95 -20.94 -8.88
C SER A 48 -15.46 -20.62 -8.66
N ARG A 49 -15.04 -20.23 -7.45
CA ARG A 49 -13.67 -19.79 -7.16
C ARG A 49 -12.97 -20.70 -6.13
N LEU A 50 -12.11 -21.59 -6.63
CA LEU A 50 -11.35 -22.55 -5.84
C LEU A 50 -10.12 -21.86 -5.20
N ALA A 51 -10.18 -21.58 -3.89
CA ALA A 51 -9.05 -21.06 -3.10
C ALA A 51 -8.06 -22.17 -2.69
N GLY A 52 -8.45 -23.44 -2.84
CA GLY A 52 -7.62 -24.60 -2.55
C GLY A 52 -8.46 -25.82 -2.20
N VAL A 53 -7.82 -26.84 -1.64
CA VAL A 53 -8.50 -28.04 -1.12
C VAL A 53 -7.95 -28.34 0.27
N ARG A 54 -8.81 -28.78 1.19
CA ARG A 54 -8.43 -29.21 2.54
C ARG A 54 -9.00 -30.59 2.83
N GLU A 55 -8.43 -31.26 3.82
CA GLU A 55 -8.97 -32.54 4.30
C GLU A 55 -10.38 -32.37 4.86
N TYR A 56 -11.23 -33.35 4.58
CA TYR A 56 -12.60 -33.45 5.05
C TYR A 56 -12.64 -33.63 6.57
N ILE A 57 -13.46 -32.83 7.24
CA ILE A 57 -13.74 -32.99 8.67
C ILE A 57 -15.20 -33.41 8.82
N PRO A 58 -15.52 -34.36 9.71
CA PRO A 58 -16.91 -34.71 10.02
C PRO A 58 -17.72 -33.46 10.39
N GLY A 59 -18.75 -33.16 9.59
CA GLY A 59 -19.53 -31.92 9.64
C GLY A 59 -19.52 -31.12 8.34
N ASP A 60 -18.56 -31.39 7.44
CA ASP A 60 -18.51 -30.78 6.13
C ASP A 60 -19.58 -31.36 5.18
N SER A 61 -20.18 -30.49 4.37
CA SER A 61 -21.17 -30.90 3.37
C SER A 61 -20.50 -31.72 2.26
N LEU A 62 -21.01 -32.94 2.03
CA LEU A 62 -20.54 -33.84 0.96
C LEU A 62 -20.66 -33.22 -0.45
N ARG A 63 -21.55 -32.23 -0.64
CA ARG A 63 -21.68 -31.49 -1.91
C ARG A 63 -20.44 -30.65 -2.26
N ARG A 64 -19.57 -30.38 -1.29
CA ARG A 64 -18.33 -29.61 -1.47
C ARG A 64 -17.08 -30.49 -1.64
N VAL A 65 -17.24 -31.82 -1.71
CA VAL A 65 -16.13 -32.75 -1.92
C VAL A 65 -15.60 -32.60 -3.33
N HIS A 66 -14.30 -32.37 -3.45
CA HIS A 66 -13.61 -32.33 -4.73
C HIS A 66 -13.18 -33.75 -5.11
N TRP A 67 -14.06 -34.49 -5.79
CA TRP A 67 -13.84 -35.90 -6.13
C TRP A 67 -12.52 -36.16 -6.84
N GLY A 68 -12.12 -35.30 -7.80
CA GLY A 68 -10.86 -35.47 -8.52
C GLY A 68 -9.58 -35.21 -7.69
N ALA A 69 -9.69 -34.54 -6.53
CA ALA A 69 -8.58 -34.32 -5.60
C ALA A 69 -8.56 -35.41 -4.52
N SER A 70 -9.75 -35.86 -4.13
CA SER A 70 -9.93 -37.01 -3.23
C SER A 70 -9.39 -38.30 -3.86
N ALA A 71 -9.69 -38.52 -5.15
CA ALA A 71 -9.19 -39.66 -5.90
C ALA A 71 -7.65 -39.70 -6.02
N ARG A 72 -6.99 -38.53 -6.07
CA ARG A 72 -5.52 -38.43 -6.18
C ARG A 72 -4.79 -38.55 -4.84
N SER A 73 -5.41 -38.08 -3.75
CA SER A 73 -4.81 -38.09 -2.42
C SER A 73 -5.20 -39.29 -1.56
N GLY A 74 -6.20 -40.08 -1.97
CA GLY A 74 -6.72 -41.23 -1.22
C GLY A 74 -7.54 -40.87 0.02
N THR A 75 -7.66 -39.58 0.34
CA THR A 75 -8.44 -39.04 1.46
C THR A 75 -9.55 -38.14 0.92
N LEU A 76 -10.67 -38.01 1.66
CA LEU A 76 -11.72 -37.07 1.25
C LEU A 76 -11.21 -35.64 1.37
N GLN A 77 -11.26 -34.91 0.26
CA GLN A 77 -10.77 -33.55 0.15
C GLN A 77 -11.95 -32.63 -0.17
N VAL A 78 -12.15 -31.60 0.65
CA VAL A 78 -13.22 -30.60 0.52
C VAL A 78 -12.66 -29.36 -0.17
N ARG A 79 -13.38 -28.89 -1.18
CA ARG A 79 -13.02 -27.66 -1.88
C ARG A 79 -13.13 -26.48 -0.91
N ARG A 80 -12.05 -25.69 -0.82
CA ARG A 80 -12.06 -24.41 -0.12
C ARG A 80 -12.51 -23.36 -1.11
N ASP A 81 -13.72 -22.85 -0.92
CA ASP A 81 -14.24 -21.74 -1.71
C ASP A 81 -13.61 -20.43 -1.18
N GLU A 82 -13.20 -19.54 -2.08
CA GLU A 82 -12.81 -18.17 -1.71
C GLU A 82 -14.04 -17.45 -1.13
N PRO A 83 -13.97 -16.73 0.00
CA PRO A 83 -15.09 -15.95 0.49
C PRO A 83 -15.48 -14.88 -0.54
N THR A 84 -16.62 -15.07 -1.18
CA THR A 84 -17.11 -14.18 -2.24
C THR A 84 -18.02 -13.12 -1.65
N GLY A 85 -17.73 -11.87 -2.00
CA GLY A 85 -18.39 -10.67 -1.48
C GLY A 85 -17.51 -9.85 -0.52
N GLY A 86 -16.20 -10.08 -0.47
CA GLY A 86 -15.27 -9.21 0.26
C GLY A 86 -14.98 -7.95 -0.54
N ARG A 87 -15.19 -6.78 0.09
CA ARG A 87 -14.66 -5.51 -0.42
C ARG A 87 -13.17 -5.65 -0.72
N ARG A 88 -12.69 -4.93 -1.73
CA ARG A 88 -11.27 -4.92 -2.09
C ARG A 88 -10.65 -3.58 -1.73
N LEU A 89 -9.35 -3.57 -1.53
CA LEU A 89 -8.58 -2.36 -1.35
C LEU A 89 -7.56 -2.24 -2.49
N TRP A 90 -7.48 -1.09 -3.11
CA TRP A 90 -6.41 -0.74 -4.04
C TRP A 90 -5.59 0.41 -3.45
N VAL A 91 -4.31 0.18 -3.19
CA VAL A 91 -3.40 1.21 -2.66
C VAL A 91 -2.58 1.79 -3.81
N ILE A 92 -2.61 3.10 -3.97
CA ILE A 92 -1.80 3.85 -4.93
C ILE A 92 -0.70 4.56 -4.14
N VAL A 93 0.56 4.26 -4.46
CA VAL A 93 1.74 4.80 -3.79
C VAL A 93 2.33 5.90 -4.66
N ASP A 94 2.39 7.10 -4.11
CA ASP A 94 3.02 8.24 -4.76
C ASP A 94 4.51 8.31 -4.43
N VAL A 95 5.34 8.12 -5.45
CA VAL A 95 6.80 8.27 -5.34
C VAL A 95 7.21 9.73 -5.61
N GLU A 96 6.30 10.61 -6.03
CA GLU A 96 6.61 12.03 -6.17
C GLU A 96 6.74 12.70 -4.82
N THR A 97 7.97 13.11 -4.51
CA THR A 97 8.30 13.91 -3.32
C THR A 97 8.84 15.29 -3.70
N ALA A 98 8.70 15.67 -4.98
CA ALA A 98 9.05 16.97 -5.52
C ALA A 98 7.82 17.66 -6.15
N PRO A 99 7.83 19.00 -6.29
CA PRO A 99 6.80 19.73 -7.02
C PRO A 99 6.59 19.19 -8.45
N GLU A 100 5.38 19.33 -8.97
CA GLU A 100 4.95 18.71 -10.23
C GLU A 100 5.73 19.20 -11.47
N ASP A 101 6.23 20.44 -11.45
CA ASP A 101 7.11 20.99 -12.50
C ASP A 101 8.52 20.35 -12.50
N ARG A 102 8.90 19.74 -11.38
CA ARG A 102 10.19 19.08 -11.16
C ARG A 102 10.01 17.67 -10.61
N TRP A 103 8.98 16.97 -11.06
CA TRP A 103 8.67 15.60 -10.62
C TRP A 103 9.83 14.61 -10.83
N TRP A 104 10.74 14.90 -11.76
CA TRP A 104 11.95 14.13 -12.06
C TRP A 104 13.15 14.46 -11.15
N ALA A 105 13.06 15.52 -10.33
CA ALA A 105 14.15 15.94 -9.45
C ALA A 105 14.40 14.91 -8.34
N ALA A 106 15.59 14.97 -7.74
CA ALA A 106 15.90 14.19 -6.55
C ALA A 106 14.88 14.54 -5.45
N GLY A 107 14.06 13.55 -5.14
CA GLY A 107 12.99 13.66 -4.16
C GLY A 107 13.50 13.59 -2.72
N ASP A 108 12.65 14.01 -1.78
CA ASP A 108 12.85 13.75 -0.35
C ASP A 108 12.71 12.24 -0.07
N THR A 109 13.82 11.62 0.32
CA THR A 109 13.87 10.18 0.61
C THR A 109 13.09 9.84 1.88
N ASP A 110 13.10 10.71 2.90
CA ASP A 110 12.37 10.49 4.16
C ASP A 110 10.84 10.53 3.90
N ALA A 111 10.41 11.46 3.05
CA ALA A 111 9.02 11.54 2.62
C ALA A 111 8.56 10.29 1.87
N GLN A 112 9.41 9.77 0.99
CA GLN A 112 9.11 8.54 0.29
C GLN A 112 9.08 7.32 1.21
N GLU A 113 10.05 7.18 2.12
CA GLU A 113 10.05 6.11 3.11
C GLU A 113 8.77 6.13 3.96
N THR A 114 8.32 7.33 4.33
CA THR A 114 7.05 7.52 5.05
C THR A 114 5.86 7.03 4.20
N VAL A 115 5.79 7.42 2.94
CA VAL A 115 4.72 6.97 2.02
C VAL A 115 4.73 5.46 1.84
N VAL A 116 5.91 4.85 1.66
CA VAL A 116 6.07 3.40 1.53
C VAL A 116 5.67 2.68 2.82
N MET A 117 6.05 3.20 3.98
CA MET A 117 5.69 2.68 5.30
C MET A 117 4.18 2.70 5.52
N VAL A 118 3.52 3.82 5.18
CA VAL A 118 2.06 3.99 5.28
C VAL A 118 1.35 3.01 4.34
N ALA A 119 1.82 2.87 3.10
CA ALA A 119 1.26 1.93 2.13
C ALA A 119 1.39 0.47 2.60
N ALA A 120 2.57 0.08 3.11
CA ALA A 120 2.81 -1.25 3.66
C ALA A 120 1.89 -1.56 4.86
N SER A 121 1.68 -0.54 5.71
CA SER A 121 0.85 -0.64 6.90
C SER A 121 -0.63 -0.75 6.57
N LEU A 122 -1.14 0.06 5.64
CA LEU A 122 -2.50 -0.02 5.13
C LEU A 122 -2.77 -1.37 4.46
N ALA A 123 -1.86 -1.85 3.62
CA ALA A 123 -1.97 -3.14 2.97
C ALA A 123 -2.03 -4.29 3.99
N THR A 124 -1.13 -4.27 4.98
CA THR A 124 -1.09 -5.27 6.05
C THR A 124 -2.36 -5.23 6.90
N TRP A 125 -2.82 -4.04 7.30
CA TRP A 125 -4.05 -3.87 8.06
C TRP A 125 -5.27 -4.46 7.33
N ALA A 126 -5.44 -4.16 6.04
CA ALA A 126 -6.55 -4.66 5.25
C ALA A 126 -6.45 -6.18 5.01
N MET A 127 -5.25 -6.72 4.70
CA MET A 127 -5.06 -8.17 4.54
C MET A 127 -5.33 -8.93 5.84
N ASN A 128 -4.92 -8.40 6.99
CA ASN A 128 -5.22 -9.00 8.30
C ASN A 128 -6.73 -9.02 8.59
N ALA A 129 -7.49 -8.09 8.02
CA ALA A 129 -8.94 -8.07 8.10
C ALA A 129 -9.64 -8.93 7.01
N GLY A 130 -8.89 -9.67 6.20
CA GLY A 130 -9.42 -10.54 5.14
C GLY A 130 -9.94 -9.79 3.90
N VAL A 131 -9.44 -8.57 3.66
CA VAL A 131 -9.70 -7.77 2.45
C VAL A 131 -8.66 -8.11 1.39
N ALA A 132 -9.10 -8.28 0.14
CA ALA A 132 -8.17 -8.48 -0.97
C ALA A 132 -7.48 -7.16 -1.32
N VAL A 133 -6.14 -7.12 -1.29
CA VAL A 133 -5.37 -5.89 -1.48
C VAL A 133 -4.60 -5.94 -2.78
N GLY A 134 -4.78 -4.91 -3.62
CA GLY A 134 -3.94 -4.60 -4.77
C GLY A 134 -3.12 -3.34 -4.48
N ILE A 135 -1.98 -3.20 -5.14
CA ILE A 135 -1.09 -2.03 -4.97
C ILE A 135 -0.46 -1.62 -6.30
N SER A 136 -0.34 -0.32 -6.52
CA SER A 136 0.39 0.25 -7.66
C SER A 136 1.19 1.48 -7.24
N ALA A 137 2.30 1.75 -7.91
CA ALA A 137 3.11 2.94 -7.69
C ALA A 137 3.52 3.55 -9.03
N ASN A 138 3.71 4.87 -9.10
CA ASN A 138 4.29 5.55 -10.27
C ASN A 138 5.83 5.47 -10.31
N GLY A 139 6.41 4.52 -9.59
CA GLY A 139 7.83 4.21 -9.59
C GLY A 139 8.08 2.79 -10.07
N ARG A 140 9.31 2.55 -10.55
CA ARG A 140 9.75 1.22 -10.98
C ARG A 140 10.20 0.40 -9.79
N SER A 141 9.86 -0.89 -9.79
CA SER A 141 10.46 -1.87 -8.89
C SER A 141 11.73 -2.45 -9.52
N ALA A 142 12.78 -2.67 -8.73
CA ALA A 142 14.03 -3.26 -9.22
C ALA A 142 13.76 -4.63 -9.88
N GLY A 143 14.16 -4.77 -11.16
CA GLY A 143 13.92 -5.98 -11.95
C GLY A 143 12.66 -5.96 -12.82
N SER A 144 11.87 -4.88 -12.81
CA SER A 144 10.71 -4.69 -13.68
C SER A 144 10.94 -3.61 -14.74
N SER A 145 10.44 -3.84 -15.96
CA SER A 145 10.46 -2.86 -17.05
C SER A 145 9.36 -1.79 -16.91
N GLY A 146 8.38 -1.99 -16.03
CA GLY A 146 7.25 -1.09 -15.84
C GLY A 146 7.11 -0.59 -14.41
N ASP A 147 6.19 0.35 -14.23
CA ASP A 147 5.69 0.79 -12.93
C ASP A 147 5.24 -0.41 -12.09
N MET A 148 5.44 -0.31 -10.78
CA MET A 148 5.00 -1.35 -9.86
C MET A 148 3.48 -1.47 -9.90
N SER A 149 2.98 -2.67 -10.20
CA SER A 149 1.57 -3.01 -10.10
C SER A 149 1.41 -4.47 -9.69
N ILE A 150 0.68 -4.70 -8.61
CA ILE A 150 0.37 -6.00 -8.05
C ILE A 150 -1.15 -6.08 -7.91
N PRO A 151 -1.83 -7.03 -8.59
CA PRO A 151 -3.28 -7.14 -8.55
C PRO A 151 -3.79 -7.55 -7.15
N CYS A 152 -5.10 -7.45 -6.93
CA CYS A 152 -5.71 -7.83 -5.66
C CYS A 152 -5.47 -9.31 -5.32
N GLY A 153 -5.09 -9.58 -4.07
CA GLY A 153 -4.93 -10.91 -3.51
C GLY A 153 -5.17 -10.94 -2.00
N THR A 154 -5.48 -12.13 -1.49
CA THR A 154 -5.85 -12.40 -0.08
C THR A 154 -4.87 -13.35 0.62
N HIS A 155 -4.02 -14.04 -0.15
CA HIS A 155 -3.17 -15.12 0.36
C HIS A 155 -1.99 -14.57 1.20
N PRO A 156 -1.51 -15.25 2.26
CA PRO A 156 -0.35 -14.77 3.05
C PRO A 156 0.90 -14.48 2.21
N ARG A 157 1.20 -15.33 1.21
CA ARG A 157 2.28 -15.09 0.22
C ARG A 157 2.10 -13.79 -0.58
N HIS A 158 0.87 -13.30 -0.73
CA HIS A 158 0.57 -12.03 -1.37
C HIS A 158 1.08 -10.85 -0.55
N GLN A 159 0.99 -10.92 0.78
CA GLN A 159 1.55 -9.90 1.66
C GLN A 159 3.05 -9.79 1.48
N THR A 160 3.77 -10.91 1.47
CA THR A 160 5.22 -10.92 1.20
C THR A 160 5.54 -10.31 -0.17
N ARG A 161 4.74 -10.62 -1.20
CA ARG A 161 4.91 -10.04 -2.55
C ARG A 161 4.71 -8.52 -2.56
N ILE A 162 3.73 -8.01 -1.81
CA ILE A 162 3.50 -6.56 -1.66
C ILE A 162 4.71 -5.91 -0.95
N LEU A 163 5.15 -6.48 0.16
CA LEU A 163 6.28 -5.94 0.94
C LEU A 163 7.60 -5.98 0.15
N ASP A 164 7.86 -7.04 -0.61
CA ASP A 164 9.03 -7.14 -1.49
C ASP A 164 8.96 -6.13 -2.64
N GLY A 165 7.79 -5.97 -3.26
CA GLY A 165 7.59 -4.96 -4.29
C GLY A 165 7.85 -3.54 -3.79
N LEU A 166 7.36 -3.23 -2.58
CA LEU A 166 7.57 -1.95 -1.91
C LEU A 166 9.03 -1.73 -1.49
N ALA A 167 9.70 -2.77 -0.99
CA ALA A 167 11.12 -2.72 -0.63
C ALA A 167 12.04 -2.47 -1.83
N ARG A 168 11.63 -2.94 -3.01
CA ARG A 168 12.35 -2.78 -4.28
C ARG A 168 11.94 -1.53 -5.06
N LEU A 169 11.01 -0.74 -4.53
CA LEU A 169 10.51 0.46 -5.19
C LEU A 169 11.61 1.52 -5.23
N ARG A 170 11.97 1.96 -6.45
CA ARG A 170 12.98 2.99 -6.65
C ARG A 170 12.45 4.35 -6.21
N PRO A 171 13.35 5.26 -5.75
CA PRO A 171 12.96 6.58 -5.26
C PRO A 171 12.63 7.61 -6.33
N TRP A 172 12.79 7.25 -7.60
CA TRP A 172 12.47 8.14 -8.70
C TRP A 172 11.17 7.71 -9.36
N PRO A 173 10.19 8.62 -9.52
CA PRO A 173 9.01 8.34 -10.32
C PRO A 173 9.43 8.09 -11.76
N SER A 174 8.85 7.07 -12.39
CA SER A 174 9.01 6.79 -13.83
C SER A 174 8.07 7.64 -14.68
N ARG A 175 7.02 8.21 -14.06
CA ARG A 175 6.03 9.08 -14.67
C ARG A 175 5.27 9.87 -13.60
N LEU A 176 4.51 10.85 -14.07
CA LEU A 176 3.58 11.58 -13.22
C LEU A 176 2.48 10.66 -12.71
N LEU A 177 2.16 10.73 -11.42
CA LEU A 177 1.21 9.89 -10.74
C LEU A 177 -0.18 10.01 -11.37
N ARG A 178 -0.56 11.23 -11.79
CA ARG A 178 -1.83 11.44 -12.50
C ARG A 178 -1.94 10.60 -13.77
N GLU A 179 -0.83 10.42 -14.48
CA GLU A 179 -0.77 9.60 -15.70
C GLU A 179 -0.74 8.12 -15.35
N ALA A 180 0.02 7.73 -14.33
CA ALA A 180 0.05 6.37 -13.81
C ALA A 180 -1.35 5.90 -13.37
N MET A 181 -2.13 6.76 -12.71
CA MET A 181 -3.49 6.46 -12.26
C MET A 181 -4.43 6.17 -13.44
N VAL A 182 -4.39 7.00 -14.49
CA VAL A 182 -5.22 6.80 -15.68
C VAL A 182 -4.84 5.50 -16.40
N LEU A 183 -3.56 5.15 -16.47
CA LEU A 183 -3.11 3.90 -17.09
C LEU A 183 -3.43 2.67 -16.24
N ALA A 184 -3.40 2.80 -14.91
CA ALA A 184 -3.64 1.70 -13.99
C ALA A 184 -5.13 1.46 -13.71
N SER A 185 -6.01 2.44 -13.95
CA SER A 185 -7.44 2.36 -13.61
C SER A 185 -8.19 1.14 -14.18
N PRO A 186 -7.89 0.63 -15.39
CA PRO A 186 -8.54 -0.59 -15.88
C PRO A 186 -8.21 -1.85 -15.06
N LEU A 187 -7.15 -1.83 -14.26
CA LEU A 187 -6.75 -2.94 -13.39
C LEU A 187 -7.47 -2.89 -12.05
N TRP A 188 -8.07 -1.75 -11.69
CA TRP A 188 -8.73 -1.56 -10.41
C TRP A 188 -10.10 -2.25 -10.43
N PRO A 189 -10.35 -3.19 -9.51
CA PRO A 189 -11.67 -3.80 -9.41
C PRO A 189 -12.75 -2.76 -9.14
N THR A 190 -13.92 -2.90 -9.75
CA THR A 190 -15.05 -1.96 -9.58
C THR A 190 -15.61 -1.95 -8.15
N ASP A 191 -15.37 -3.01 -7.37
CA ASP A 191 -15.72 -3.18 -5.96
C ASP A 191 -14.57 -2.78 -5.00
N ALA A 192 -13.51 -2.15 -5.51
CA ALA A 192 -12.39 -1.70 -4.70
C ALA A 192 -12.61 -0.31 -4.12
N THR A 193 -12.26 -0.16 -2.84
CA THR A 193 -11.93 1.15 -2.28
C THR A 193 -10.52 1.51 -2.74
N VAL A 194 -10.35 2.68 -3.35
CA VAL A 194 -9.04 3.16 -3.83
C VAL A 194 -8.46 4.13 -2.80
N ILE A 195 -7.22 3.91 -2.37
CA ILE A 195 -6.52 4.83 -1.45
C ILE A 195 -5.26 5.34 -2.14
N LEU A 196 -5.14 6.65 -2.30
CA LEU A 196 -3.92 7.32 -2.71
C LEU A 196 -3.11 7.71 -1.47
N VAL A 197 -1.87 7.22 -1.37
CA VAL A 197 -0.91 7.58 -0.32
C VAL A 197 0.12 8.53 -0.93
N THR A 198 0.16 9.76 -0.45
CA THR A 198 1.02 10.82 -1.00
C THR A 198 1.52 11.77 0.07
N CYS A 199 2.72 12.31 -0.06
CA CYS A 199 3.22 13.42 0.76
C CYS A 199 3.01 14.80 0.11
N MET A 200 2.61 14.82 -1.17
CA MET A 200 2.45 16.03 -1.98
C MET A 200 1.03 16.07 -2.60
N PRO A 201 -0.01 16.34 -1.79
CA PRO A 201 -1.38 16.40 -2.28
C PRO A 201 -1.56 17.63 -3.19
N SER A 202 -2.04 17.41 -4.42
CA SER A 202 -2.36 18.47 -5.38
C SER A 202 -3.78 18.31 -5.92
N GLU A 203 -4.38 19.41 -6.42
CA GLU A 203 -5.68 19.35 -7.11
C GLU A 203 -5.59 18.47 -8.36
N ALA A 204 -4.50 18.56 -9.11
CA ALA A 204 -4.29 17.72 -10.29
C ALA A 204 -4.34 16.22 -9.96
N LYS A 205 -3.75 15.78 -8.83
CA LYS A 205 -3.83 14.40 -8.35
C LYS A 205 -5.25 14.03 -7.91
N ARG A 206 -5.96 14.94 -7.24
CA ARG A 206 -7.37 14.75 -6.87
C ARG A 206 -8.25 14.51 -8.08
N GLU A 207 -8.20 15.40 -9.05
CA GLU A 207 -9.01 15.30 -10.25
C GLU A 207 -8.64 14.06 -11.07
N ALA A 208 -7.36 13.70 -11.13
CA ALA A 208 -6.94 12.50 -11.84
C ALA A 208 -7.45 11.23 -11.16
N LEU A 209 -7.43 11.16 -9.82
CA LEU A 209 -8.05 10.07 -9.06
C LEU A 209 -9.56 10.02 -9.31
N ALA A 210 -10.23 11.17 -9.26
CA ALA A 210 -11.66 11.31 -9.55
C ALA A 210 -12.04 10.80 -10.95
N ARG A 211 -11.24 11.15 -11.97
CA ARG A 211 -11.44 10.71 -13.36
C ARG A 211 -11.13 9.24 -13.56
N ALA A 212 -10.13 8.72 -12.84
CA ALA A 212 -9.69 7.33 -12.95
C ALA A 212 -10.66 6.35 -12.27
N CYS A 213 -11.31 6.77 -11.18
CA CYS A 213 -12.27 5.93 -10.48
C CYS A 213 -13.56 5.71 -11.28
N CYS A 214 -14.03 4.47 -11.29
CA CYS A 214 -15.32 4.10 -11.86
C CYS A 214 -16.47 4.44 -10.89
N ARG A 215 -17.68 4.64 -11.41
CA ARG A 215 -18.88 4.86 -10.57
C ARG A 215 -19.06 3.70 -9.58
N GLY A 216 -19.23 4.02 -8.30
CA GLY A 216 -19.39 3.06 -7.21
C GLY A 216 -18.09 2.69 -6.48
N GLN A 217 -16.92 3.13 -6.97
CA GLN A 217 -15.67 3.07 -6.21
C GLN A 217 -15.59 4.26 -5.25
N SER A 218 -15.36 3.99 -3.97
CA SER A 218 -14.95 5.02 -3.02
C SER A 218 -13.45 5.26 -3.17
N ALA A 219 -13.03 6.50 -3.37
CA ALA A 219 -11.62 6.88 -3.36
C ALA A 219 -11.31 7.71 -2.11
N PHE A 220 -10.11 7.53 -1.56
CA PHE A 220 -9.58 8.28 -0.43
C PHE A 220 -8.15 8.73 -0.73
N ILE A 221 -7.74 9.82 -0.09
CA ILE A 221 -6.36 10.28 -0.10
C ILE A 221 -5.84 10.20 1.32
N VAL A 222 -4.58 9.82 1.47
CA VAL A 222 -3.85 9.72 2.73
C VAL A 222 -2.63 10.60 2.57
N ASN A 223 -2.73 11.81 3.12
CA ASN A 223 -1.62 12.74 3.14
C ASN A 223 -0.59 12.32 4.20
N CYS A 224 0.63 12.02 3.76
CA CYS A 224 1.78 11.71 4.57
C CYS A 224 2.61 12.98 4.74
N ALA A 225 2.05 13.99 5.41
CA ALA A 225 2.79 15.22 5.66
C ALA A 225 3.95 14.91 6.60
N VAL A 226 5.17 14.87 6.05
CA VAL A 226 6.40 14.88 6.83
C VAL A 226 6.60 16.30 7.36
N GLY A 227 6.93 16.44 8.64
CA GLY A 227 7.35 17.73 9.18
C GLY A 227 8.60 18.19 8.44
N VAL A 228 8.47 19.27 7.65
CA VAL A 228 9.51 19.90 6.83
C VAL A 228 10.69 20.43 7.71
N PRO A 229 11.90 20.71 7.17
CA PRO A 229 12.96 19.84 6.64
C PRO A 229 14.16 19.74 7.63
N LYS A 230 15.07 18.76 7.46
CA LYS A 230 16.43 18.88 8.05
C LYS A 230 17.32 19.71 7.10
N PRO A 231 17.96 20.80 7.56
CA PRO A 231 18.96 21.47 6.75
C PRO A 231 20.22 20.60 6.73
N ASN A 232 20.49 19.90 5.63
CA ASN A 232 21.73 19.13 5.49
C ASN A 232 22.28 19.22 4.07
N SER A 233 22.81 20.40 3.73
CA SER A 233 24.01 20.45 2.90
C SER A 233 25.12 21.09 3.72
N ARG A 234 26.24 20.37 3.88
CA ARG A 234 27.41 20.71 4.71
C ARG A 234 28.04 22.08 4.41
N ARG A 235 27.57 22.79 3.38
CA ARG A 235 28.05 24.10 2.93
C ARG A 235 27.42 25.28 3.67
N GLU A 236 26.19 25.15 4.18
CA GLU A 236 25.51 26.27 4.87
C GLU A 236 25.81 26.34 6.38
N MET A 237 26.46 25.31 6.96
CA MET A 237 26.81 25.29 8.39
C MET A 237 27.99 26.22 8.75
N LEU A 238 28.59 26.93 7.78
CA LEU A 238 29.70 27.86 8.02
C LEU A 238 29.26 29.33 8.13
N GLU A 239 27.99 29.67 7.91
CA GLU A 239 27.58 31.09 7.79
C GLU A 239 26.54 31.57 8.81
N THR A 240 26.22 30.81 9.86
CA THR A 240 25.29 31.31 10.89
C THR A 240 25.64 30.79 12.28
N GLU A 241 26.49 31.53 12.98
CA GLU A 241 26.64 31.43 14.44
C GLU A 241 25.52 32.23 15.12
N PRO A 242 24.71 31.64 16.03
CA PRO A 242 24.01 32.40 17.04
C PRO A 242 24.64 32.21 18.42
N GLU A 243 24.78 33.32 19.14
CA GLU A 243 25.31 33.50 20.50
C GLU A 243 24.93 32.39 21.53
N PRO A 244 25.83 32.04 22.47
CA PRO A 244 25.64 30.88 23.34
C PRO A 244 24.70 31.18 24.52
N GLY A 245 23.47 30.64 24.46
CA GLY A 245 22.57 30.46 25.61
C GLY A 245 22.68 29.04 26.19
N PRO A 246 22.29 28.82 27.48
CA PRO A 246 22.62 27.60 28.21
C PRO A 246 21.95 26.34 27.64
N ILE A 247 22.78 25.32 27.45
CA ILE A 247 22.46 24.01 26.87
C ILE A 247 21.59 23.23 27.86
N THR A 248 20.30 23.13 27.57
CA THR A 248 19.45 22.06 28.12
C THR A 248 19.27 21.02 27.01
N PRO A 249 19.61 19.74 27.20
CA PRO A 249 19.45 18.74 26.14
C PRO A 249 17.96 18.57 25.84
N PRO A 250 17.50 18.73 24.58
CA PRO A 250 16.11 18.45 24.26
C PRO A 250 15.90 16.93 24.31
N ALA A 251 14.92 16.51 25.11
CA ALA A 251 14.42 15.15 25.15
C ALA A 251 14.10 14.68 23.73
N ALA A 252 14.56 13.47 23.38
CA ALA A 252 14.27 12.83 22.10
C ALA A 252 12.74 12.72 21.90
N GLN A 253 12.19 13.61 21.08
CA GLN A 253 10.79 13.60 20.67
C GLN A 253 10.66 12.75 19.40
N PHE A 254 10.03 11.60 19.54
CA PHE A 254 9.60 10.76 18.42
C PHE A 254 8.67 11.57 17.50
N SER A 255 8.97 11.59 16.20
CA SER A 255 8.22 12.34 15.21
C SER A 255 6.95 11.58 14.79
N SER A 256 5.83 11.90 15.43
CA SER A 256 4.50 11.45 15.00
C SER A 256 4.10 12.12 13.67
N ILE A 257 3.52 11.35 12.74
CA ILE A 257 2.87 11.87 11.52
C ILE A 257 1.68 12.74 11.95
N ARG A 258 1.69 14.04 11.63
CA ARG A 258 0.80 15.03 12.26
C ARG A 258 -0.52 15.34 11.54
N SER A 259 -0.77 14.87 10.31
CA SER A 259 -2.09 15.04 9.69
C SER A 259 -2.31 14.16 8.47
N VAL A 260 -3.43 13.43 8.45
CA VAL A 260 -3.91 12.66 7.29
C VAL A 260 -5.27 13.22 6.87
N ARG A 261 -5.38 13.71 5.62
CA ARG A 261 -6.62 14.25 5.03
C ARG A 261 -7.21 13.27 4.03
N ALA A 262 -8.42 12.77 4.25
CA ALA A 262 -9.17 11.96 3.29
C ALA A 262 -10.42 12.67 2.76
N TRP A 263 -10.79 12.35 1.53
CA TRP A 263 -11.88 12.94 0.77
C TRP A 263 -12.72 11.83 0.14
N ASN A 264 -14.01 12.04 -0.12
CA ASN A 264 -14.91 11.05 -0.73
C ASN A 264 -15.63 11.66 -1.95
N LEU A 265 -15.57 10.97 -3.09
CA LEU A 265 -16.17 11.36 -4.38
C LEU A 265 -17.71 11.32 -4.39
N ASP A 266 -18.34 10.48 -3.57
CA ASP A 266 -19.79 10.25 -3.63
C ASP A 266 -20.62 11.29 -2.85
N GLN A 267 -19.98 12.24 -2.14
CA GLN A 267 -20.68 13.30 -1.38
C GLN A 267 -19.94 14.65 -1.47
N PRO A 268 -20.28 15.52 -2.45
CA PRO A 268 -19.57 16.78 -2.68
C PRO A 268 -19.83 17.89 -1.65
N GLU A 269 -20.88 17.78 -0.80
CA GLU A 269 -21.28 18.86 0.12
C GLU A 269 -20.77 18.72 1.56
N VAL A 270 -20.13 17.61 1.94
CA VAL A 270 -19.63 17.45 3.31
C VAL A 270 -18.13 17.77 3.36
N SER A 271 -17.83 18.99 3.80
CA SER A 271 -16.53 19.41 4.30
C SER A 271 -16.16 18.53 5.50
N TRP A 272 -15.37 17.46 5.29
CA TRP A 272 -14.82 16.67 6.39
C TRP A 272 -13.48 17.25 6.84
N ASP A 273 -13.46 17.80 8.06
CA ASP A 273 -12.29 18.32 8.77
C ASP A 273 -11.39 17.18 9.31
N VAL A 274 -10.55 16.63 8.43
CA VAL A 274 -9.08 16.38 8.54
C VAL A 274 -8.43 15.68 9.77
N ARG A 275 -9.06 15.45 10.91
CA ARG A 275 -8.28 15.00 12.09
C ARG A 275 -7.91 13.50 12.15
N ASP A 276 -8.51 12.61 11.35
CA ASP A 276 -8.57 11.18 11.71
C ASP A 276 -8.27 10.15 10.60
N CYS A 277 -7.61 10.48 9.48
CA CYS A 277 -7.69 9.54 8.35
C CYS A 277 -6.88 8.24 8.48
N VAL A 278 -5.73 8.27 9.16
CA VAL A 278 -5.10 7.11 9.83
C VAL A 278 -4.18 7.68 10.90
N ARG A 279 -4.32 7.27 12.16
CA ARG A 279 -3.27 7.50 13.17
C ARG A 279 -2.31 6.32 13.18
N ILE A 280 -1.03 6.63 13.09
CA ILE A 280 0.08 5.68 13.18
C ILE A 280 0.86 6.07 14.45
N ASP A 281 0.92 5.15 15.42
CA ASP A 281 1.70 5.32 16.65
C ASP A 281 3.15 4.83 16.48
#